data_AF-A0A0G0IRE4-F1
#
_entry.id   AF-A0A0G0IRE4-F1
#
_cell.length_a   1.000
_cell.length_b   1.000
_cell.length_c   1.000
_cell.angle_alpha   90.00
_cell.angle_beta   90.00
_cell.angle_gamma   90.00
#
_symmetry.space_group_name_H-M   'P 1'
#
loop_
_entity.id
_entity.type
_entity.pdbx_description
1 polymer ?
#
loop_
_entity_poly.entity_id
_entity_poly.type
_entity_poly.pdbx_seq_one_letter_code
_entity_poly.pdbx_strand_id
1 'polypeptide(L)'
;MQIAIISDSHDNLPNIYKALEHIKKLKIVTLIHCGDVCAPAVLEEFAKNFSGRIYVTCGNVDGDHEGFKRIAKKYSHITIFENAGEIKIENTNIGFAHYPDVAHDMATHDNFDIIFYGHNHKPWEEMVKNTKLLNPGTLAGLFNKATFALYDIETKNAKLVLLEKI
;
A
#
# COMPACT_ATOMS: atom_id res chain seq x y z
N MET A 1 4.96 -16.17 4.15
CA MET A 1 5.33 -14.83 4.69
C MET A 1 4.31 -13.81 4.22
N GLN A 2 3.79 -12.95 5.11
CA GLN A 2 2.74 -11.97 4.76
C GLN A 2 3.27 -10.53 4.68
N ILE A 3 2.71 -9.77 3.73
CA ILE A 3 2.88 -8.32 3.62
C ILE A 3 1.52 -7.62 3.72
N ALA A 4 1.51 -6.38 4.22
CA ALA A 4 0.31 -5.56 4.29
C ALA A 4 0.29 -4.55 3.13
N ILE A 5 -0.89 -4.35 2.55
CA ILE A 5 -1.13 -3.43 1.44
C ILE A 5 -2.25 -2.47 1.84
N ILE A 6 -1.95 -1.17 1.85
CA ILE A 6 -2.85 -0.09 2.22
C ILE A 6 -2.93 0.88 1.04
N SER A 7 -4.06 1.59 0.91
CA SER A 7 -4.20 2.71 0.00
C SER A 7 -5.21 3.72 0.56
N ASP A 8 -5.17 4.95 0.05
CA ASP A 8 -6.22 5.95 0.26
C ASP A 8 -6.56 6.11 1.75
N SER A 9 -5.53 6.45 2.54
CA SER A 9 -5.65 6.64 3.99
C SER A 9 -6.14 8.03 4.37
N HIS A 10 -6.00 9.02 3.48
CA HIS A 10 -6.64 10.34 3.53
C HIS A 10 -6.65 10.97 4.92
N ASP A 11 -5.48 11.09 5.54
CA ASP A 11 -5.28 11.64 6.90
C ASP A 11 -6.07 10.96 8.04
N ASN A 12 -6.72 9.82 7.80
CA ASN A 12 -7.58 9.15 8.78
C ASN A 12 -6.77 8.37 9.84
N LEU A 13 -6.17 9.11 10.77
CA LEU A 13 -5.34 8.57 11.86
C LEU A 13 -6.03 7.46 12.67
N PRO A 14 -7.32 7.55 13.06
CA PRO A 14 -7.99 6.45 13.75
C PRO A 14 -7.92 5.11 12.99
N ASN A 15 -8.20 5.13 11.69
CA ASN A 15 -8.15 3.92 10.87
C ASN A 15 -6.71 3.43 10.64
N ILE A 16 -5.77 4.36 10.47
CA ILE A 16 -4.34 4.06 10.35
C ILE A 16 -3.85 3.32 11.60
N TYR A 17 -4.09 3.87 12.79
CA TYR A 17 -3.66 3.24 14.04
C TYR A 17 -4.31 1.86 14.23
N LYS A 18 -5.60 1.74 13.94
CA LYS A 18 -6.31 0.46 14.02
C LYS A 18 -5.70 -0.60 13.10
N ALA A 19 -5.42 -0.24 11.84
CA ALA A 19 -4.80 -1.16 10.89
C ALA A 19 -3.37 -1.54 11.31
N LEU A 20 -2.55 -0.56 11.69
CA LEU A 20 -1.16 -0.81 12.12
C LEU A 20 -1.08 -1.69 13.37
N GLU A 21 -1.99 -1.51 14.34
CA GLU A 21 -2.06 -2.39 15.51
C GLU A 21 -2.36 -3.84 15.11
N HIS A 22 -3.31 -4.06 14.20
CA HIS A 22 -3.63 -5.39 13.70
C HIS A 22 -2.47 -6.02 12.92
N ILE A 23 -1.85 -5.26 12.00
CA ILE A 23 -0.68 -5.68 11.23
C ILE A 23 0.47 -6.09 12.16
N LYS A 24 0.70 -5.32 13.24
CA LYS A 24 1.70 -5.63 14.26
C LYS A 24 1.39 -6.93 15.02
N LYS A 25 0.12 -7.19 15.36
CA LYS A 25 -0.29 -8.48 16.00
C LYS A 25 0.00 -9.68 15.10
N LEU A 26 -0.10 -9.50 13.78
CA LEU A 26 0.25 -10.51 12.78
C LEU A 26 1.76 -10.63 12.52
N LYS A 27 2.59 -9.80 13.18
CA LYS A 27 4.06 -9.78 13.01
C LYS A 27 4.51 -9.51 11.56
N ILE A 28 3.70 -8.78 10.80
CA ILE A 28 4.04 -8.37 9.44
C ILE A 28 5.09 -7.25 9.53
N VAL A 29 6.14 -7.37 8.72
CA VAL A 29 7.31 -6.48 8.72
C VAL A 29 7.49 -5.69 7.42
N THR A 30 6.56 -5.83 6.47
CA THR A 30 6.55 -5.06 5.23
C THR A 30 5.15 -4.50 4.97
N LEU A 31 5.11 -3.20 4.69
CA LEU A 31 3.91 -2.44 4.35
C LEU A 31 4.12 -1.73 3.01
N ILE A 32 3.14 -1.85 2.11
CA ILE A 32 3.05 -1.06 0.88
C ILE A 32 1.86 -0.10 1.02
N HIS A 33 2.06 1.18 0.74
CA HIS A 33 1.00 2.19 0.63
C HIS A 33 0.88 2.67 -0.82
N CYS A 34 -0.25 2.42 -1.47
CA CYS A 34 -0.43 2.68 -2.90
C CYS A 34 -0.69 4.16 -3.25
N GLY A 35 -0.82 5.04 -2.27
CA GLY A 35 -0.92 6.49 -2.49
C GLY A 35 -2.08 7.12 -1.76
N ASP A 36 -2.17 8.45 -1.83
CA ASP A 36 -3.14 9.27 -1.10
C ASP A 36 -3.03 9.07 0.42
N VAL A 37 -1.81 9.29 0.91
CA VAL A 37 -1.54 9.47 2.35
C VAL A 37 -2.06 10.82 2.84
N CYS A 38 -2.05 11.83 1.96
CA CYS A 38 -2.29 13.26 2.15
C CYS A 38 -1.12 14.01 2.81
N ALA A 39 -1.13 14.19 4.13
CA ALA A 39 -0.16 15.05 4.78
C ALA A 39 1.16 14.31 5.09
N PRO A 40 2.34 14.94 4.92
CA PRO A 40 3.61 14.34 5.34
C PRO A 40 3.65 13.96 6.82
N ALA A 41 2.94 14.69 7.68
CA ALA A 41 2.80 14.36 9.10
C ALA A 41 2.12 13.00 9.31
N VAL A 42 1.21 12.60 8.43
CA VAL A 42 0.54 11.30 8.50
C VAL A 42 1.45 10.17 8.04
N LEU A 43 2.29 10.41 7.01
CA LEU A 43 3.38 9.48 6.68
C LEU A 43 4.33 9.28 7.88
N GLU A 44 4.62 10.34 8.62
CA GLU A 44 5.41 10.22 9.85
C GLU A 44 4.71 9.37 10.92
N GLU A 45 3.38 9.44 11.04
CA GLU A 45 2.63 8.57 11.96
C GLU A 45 2.71 7.08 11.56
N PHE A 46 2.72 6.76 10.26
CA PHE A 46 3.08 5.40 9.81
C PHE A 46 4.48 5.01 10.28
N ALA A 47 5.47 5.89 10.11
CA ALA A 47 6.86 5.63 10.51
C ALA A 47 7.02 5.33 12.01
N LYS A 48 6.32 6.10 12.86
CA LYS A 48 6.37 5.97 14.33
C LYS A 48 5.69 4.68 14.82
N ASN A 49 4.61 4.26 14.16
CA ASN A 49 3.76 3.17 14.63
C ASN A 49 4.03 1.83 13.93
N PHE A 50 4.87 1.81 12.89
CA PHE A 50 5.29 0.60 12.19
C PHE A 50 6.80 0.53 12.03
N SER A 51 7.43 -0.48 12.65
CA SER A 51 8.88 -0.65 12.65
C SER A 51 9.43 -1.43 11.45
N GLY A 52 8.56 -1.99 10.62
CA GLY A 52 8.93 -2.73 9.41
C GLY A 52 9.28 -1.83 8.23
N ARG A 53 9.57 -2.40 7.06
CA ARG A 53 9.79 -1.63 5.83
C ARG A 53 8.49 -1.06 5.31
N ILE A 54 8.49 0.23 4.97
CA ILE A 54 7.35 0.93 4.38
C ILE A 54 7.75 1.39 2.98
N TYR A 55 7.02 0.92 1.98
CA TYR A 55 7.14 1.38 0.61
C TYR A 55 5.90 2.19 0.27
N VAL A 56 6.08 3.40 -0.26
CA VAL A 56 4.97 4.30 -0.57
C VAL A 56 5.13 4.78 -2.00
N THR A 57 4.04 4.79 -2.77
CA THR A 57 3.98 5.60 -3.99
C THR A 57 3.12 6.83 -3.76
N CYS A 58 3.41 7.95 -4.43
CA CYS A 58 2.57 9.13 -4.32
C CYS A 58 1.24 8.95 -5.07
N GLY A 59 0.16 9.42 -4.46
CA GLY A 59 -1.14 9.56 -5.09
C GLY A 59 -1.44 10.99 -5.52
N ASN A 60 -2.63 11.20 -6.06
CA ASN A 60 -3.02 12.46 -6.68
C ASN A 60 -3.28 13.59 -5.67
N VAL A 61 -3.50 13.28 -4.38
CA VAL A 61 -3.67 14.31 -3.33
C VAL A 61 -2.43 14.51 -2.45
N ASP A 62 -1.35 13.77 -2.69
CA ASP A 62 -0.08 13.88 -1.95
C ASP A 62 0.72 15.11 -2.40
N GLY A 63 0.27 16.33 -2.08
CA GLY A 63 0.84 17.56 -2.66
C GLY A 63 2.23 18.00 -2.16
N ASP A 64 2.63 17.66 -0.93
CA ASP A 64 3.93 18.06 -0.35
C ASP A 64 5.01 16.98 -0.51
N HIS A 65 5.45 16.75 -1.75
CA HIS A 65 6.50 15.79 -2.08
C HIS A 65 7.81 16.06 -1.32
N GLU A 66 8.18 17.32 -1.10
CA GLU A 66 9.39 17.68 -0.35
C GLU A 66 9.24 17.33 1.14
N GLY A 67 8.05 17.47 1.72
CA GLY A 67 7.71 16.96 3.04
C GLY A 67 7.88 15.46 3.14
N PHE A 68 7.35 14.72 2.18
CA PHE A 68 7.50 13.26 2.09
C PHE A 68 8.98 12.87 2.06
N LYS A 69 9.79 13.53 1.21
CA LYS A 69 11.25 13.32 1.15
C LYS A 69 11.95 13.63 2.48
N ARG A 70 11.54 14.68 3.20
CA ARG A 70 12.07 14.98 4.55
C ARG A 70 11.75 13.86 5.53
N ILE A 71 10.54 13.31 5.50
CA ILE A 71 10.16 12.17 6.35
C ILE A 71 10.99 10.93 6.00
N ALA A 72 11.14 10.58 4.72
CA ALA A 72 11.98 9.44 4.32
C ALA A 72 13.46 9.60 4.72
N LYS A 73 14.01 10.83 4.69
CA LYS A 73 15.36 11.11 5.21
C LYS A 73 15.46 10.93 6.73
N LYS A 74 14.39 11.24 7.47
CA LYS A 74 14.32 11.08 8.93
C LYS A 74 14.14 9.62 9.36
N TYR A 75 13.43 8.82 8.56
CA TYR A 75 13.08 7.44 8.87
C TYR A 75 13.56 6.49 7.77
N SER A 76 14.72 5.85 7.99
CA SER A 76 15.40 5.01 7.00
C SER A 76 14.66 3.73 6.61
N HIS A 77 13.56 3.38 7.30
CA HIS A 77 12.69 2.27 6.95
C HIS A 77 11.59 2.65 5.95
N ILE A 78 11.50 3.93 5.55
CA ILE A 78 10.58 4.42 4.52
C ILE A 78 11.32 4.61 3.20
N THR A 79 10.74 4.08 2.13
CA THR A 79 11.14 4.34 0.75
C THR A 79 9.94 4.89 -0.02
N ILE A 80 10.15 6.00 -0.73
CA ILE A 80 9.11 6.70 -1.49
C ILE A 80 9.42 6.58 -2.98
N PHE A 81 8.38 6.26 -3.75
CA PHE A 81 8.38 6.20 -5.20
C PHE A 81 7.44 7.29 -5.71
N GLU A 82 7.88 8.15 -6.62
CA GLU A 82 7.06 9.31 -7.00
C GLU A 82 5.87 8.92 -7.90
N ASN A 83 6.00 7.88 -8.73
CA ASN A 83 4.96 7.49 -9.70
C ASN A 83 4.48 6.05 -9.52
N ALA A 84 5.43 5.12 -9.54
CA ALA A 84 5.21 3.69 -9.32
C ALA A 84 6.48 3.10 -8.70
N GLY A 85 6.32 2.05 -7.91
CA GLY A 85 7.41 1.32 -7.30
C GLY A 85 7.48 -0.13 -7.76
N GLU A 86 8.70 -0.64 -7.78
CA GLU A 86 9.01 -2.04 -7.99
C GLU A 86 9.92 -2.48 -6.85
N ILE A 87 9.54 -3.57 -6.21
CA ILE A 87 10.35 -4.23 -5.19
C ILE A 87 10.36 -5.73 -5.42
N LYS A 88 11.42 -6.37 -4.93
CA LYS A 88 11.52 -7.82 -4.90
C LYS A 88 11.57 -8.30 -3.46
N ILE A 89 10.66 -9.20 -3.12
CA ILE A 89 10.64 -9.88 -1.82
C ILE A 89 10.81 -11.36 -2.09
N GLU A 90 11.92 -11.92 -1.62
CA GLU A 90 12.37 -13.28 -1.97
C GLU A 90 12.44 -13.47 -3.50
N ASN A 91 11.59 -14.33 -4.06
CA ASN A 91 11.51 -14.61 -5.49
C ASN A 91 10.27 -13.98 -6.16
N THR A 92 9.56 -13.10 -5.45
CA THR A 92 8.34 -12.46 -5.94
C THR A 92 8.63 -11.02 -6.34
N ASN A 93 8.38 -10.70 -7.61
CA ASN A 93 8.47 -9.35 -8.14
C ASN A 93 7.12 -8.64 -7.93
N ILE A 94 7.15 -7.53 -7.21
CA ILE A 94 5.97 -6.79 -6.78
C ILE A 94 6.02 -5.38 -7.38
N GLY A 95 5.00 -5.02 -8.15
CA GLY A 95 4.76 -3.66 -8.58
C GLY A 95 3.73 -2.97 -7.69
N PHE A 96 3.77 -1.65 -7.62
CA PHE A 96 2.68 -0.86 -7.06
C PHE A 96 2.63 0.54 -7.64
N ALA A 97 1.43 1.09 -7.81
CA ALA A 97 1.19 2.43 -8.31
C ALA A 97 -0.09 2.98 -7.67
N HIS A 98 -0.32 4.29 -7.73
CA HIS A 98 -1.62 4.83 -7.28
C HIS A 98 -2.71 4.58 -8.31
N TYR A 99 -2.44 4.99 -9.55
CA TYR A 99 -3.43 4.99 -10.62
C TYR A 99 -3.64 3.59 -11.23
N PRO A 100 -4.90 3.18 -11.48
CA PRO A 100 -5.21 1.91 -12.13
C PRO A 100 -4.58 1.79 -13.52
N ASP A 101 -4.60 2.86 -14.33
CA ASP A 101 -4.06 2.82 -15.69
C ASP A 101 -2.55 2.56 -15.70
N VAL A 102 -1.83 3.12 -14.73
CA VAL A 102 -0.39 2.86 -14.54
C VAL A 102 -0.16 1.40 -14.14
N ALA A 103 -0.96 0.88 -13.21
CA ALA A 103 -0.88 -0.52 -12.81
C ALA A 103 -1.19 -1.49 -13.97
N HIS A 104 -2.16 -1.14 -14.82
CA HIS A 104 -2.50 -1.91 -16.02
C HIS A 104 -1.37 -1.89 -17.05
N ASP A 105 -0.76 -0.73 -17.29
CA ASP A 105 0.40 -0.59 -18.18
C ASP A 105 1.60 -1.41 -17.66
N MET A 106 1.91 -1.32 -16.36
CA MET A 106 2.92 -2.15 -15.71
C MET A 106 2.65 -3.64 -15.93
N ALA A 107 1.39 -4.09 -15.82
CA ALA A 107 1.01 -5.49 -16.01
C ALA A 107 1.17 -6.00 -17.44
N THR A 108 1.34 -5.10 -18.42
CA THR A 108 1.64 -5.52 -19.80
C THR A 108 3.07 -6.05 -19.96
N HIS A 109 3.94 -5.78 -18.98
CA HIS A 109 5.31 -6.23 -18.90
C HIS A 109 5.38 -7.56 -18.11
N ASP A 110 6.11 -8.57 -18.62
CA ASP A 110 6.18 -9.92 -18.03
C ASP A 110 7.16 -10.02 -16.83
N ASN A 111 7.35 -8.93 -16.06
CA ASN A 111 8.30 -8.87 -14.95
C ASN A 111 7.67 -8.91 -13.55
N PHE A 112 6.34 -8.87 -13.43
CA PHE A 112 5.64 -8.82 -12.13
C PHE A 112 4.84 -10.09 -11.84
N ASP A 113 4.93 -10.61 -10.62
CA ASP A 113 4.01 -11.65 -10.12
C ASP A 113 2.68 -11.04 -9.67
N ILE A 114 2.75 -9.84 -9.07
CA ILE A 114 1.60 -9.12 -8.54
C ILE A 114 1.85 -7.61 -8.59
N ILE A 115 0.78 -6.84 -8.84
CA ILE A 115 0.79 -5.39 -8.83
C ILE A 115 -0.33 -4.89 -7.90
N PHE A 116 0.01 -3.95 -7.01
CA PHE A 116 -0.96 -3.30 -6.12
C PHE A 116 -1.32 -1.91 -6.61
N TYR A 117 -2.58 -1.49 -6.46
CA TYR A 117 -2.99 -0.14 -6.83
C TYR A 117 -4.07 0.47 -5.96
N GLY A 118 -4.28 1.79 -6.09
CA GLY A 118 -5.17 2.59 -5.24
C GLY A 118 -6.24 3.36 -6.03
N HIS A 119 -6.49 4.61 -5.62
CA HIS A 119 -7.26 5.66 -6.30
C HIS A 119 -8.79 5.44 -6.39
N ASN A 120 -9.24 4.24 -6.71
CA ASN A 120 -10.66 3.96 -6.93
C ASN A 120 -11.45 3.74 -5.63
N HIS A 121 -10.77 3.66 -4.48
CA HIS A 121 -11.35 3.39 -3.16
C HIS A 121 -12.17 2.09 -3.08
N LYS A 122 -12.06 1.20 -4.07
CA LYS A 122 -12.87 -0.01 -4.20
C LYS A 122 -11.98 -1.24 -4.24
N PRO A 123 -12.12 -2.17 -3.29
CA PRO A 123 -11.43 -3.44 -3.35
C PRO A 123 -11.72 -4.16 -4.67
N TRP A 124 -10.67 -4.59 -5.34
CA TRP A 124 -10.77 -5.28 -6.62
C TRP A 124 -9.59 -6.22 -6.80
N GLU A 125 -9.81 -7.30 -7.53
CA GLU A 125 -8.78 -8.25 -7.92
C GLU A 125 -9.05 -8.69 -9.35
N GLU A 126 -8.03 -8.67 -10.17
CA GLU A 126 -8.12 -9.08 -11.58
C GLU A 126 -6.81 -9.67 -12.08
N MET A 127 -6.89 -10.32 -13.23
CA MET A 127 -5.73 -10.83 -13.95
C MET A 127 -5.59 -10.08 -15.27
N VAL A 128 -4.44 -9.45 -15.48
CA VAL A 128 -4.07 -8.85 -16.77
C VAL A 128 -2.91 -9.67 -17.33
N LYS A 129 -3.15 -10.33 -18.47
CA LYS A 129 -2.24 -11.38 -18.99
C LYS A 129 -1.92 -12.43 -17.92
N ASN A 130 -0.68 -12.47 -17.44
CA ASN A 130 -0.19 -13.41 -16.43
C ASN A 130 0.04 -12.73 -15.06
N THR A 131 -0.28 -11.45 -14.92
CA THR A 131 0.00 -10.65 -13.73
C THR A 131 -1.28 -10.41 -12.94
N LYS A 132 -1.27 -10.68 -11.64
CA LYS A 132 -2.39 -10.35 -10.75
C LYS A 132 -2.34 -8.88 -10.38
N LEU A 133 -3.46 -8.18 -10.50
CA LEU A 133 -3.62 -6.82 -9.99
C LEU A 133 -4.56 -6.84 -8.78
N LEU A 134 -4.23 -6.07 -7.76
CA LEU A 134 -5.03 -5.99 -6.54
C LEU A 134 -5.15 -4.55 -6.03
N ASN A 135 -6.38 -4.13 -5.78
CA ASN A 135 -6.71 -2.89 -5.08
C ASN A 135 -7.18 -3.23 -3.65
N PRO A 136 -6.53 -2.70 -2.58
CA PRO A 136 -6.92 -2.99 -1.20
C PRO A 136 -8.18 -2.20 -0.76
N GLY A 137 -8.72 -1.34 -1.63
CA GLY A 137 -9.79 -0.39 -1.32
C GLY A 137 -9.26 0.88 -0.66
N THR A 138 -10.06 1.46 0.22
CA THR A 138 -9.71 2.67 0.97
C THR A 138 -9.52 2.35 2.44
N LEU A 139 -8.39 2.75 3.02
CA LEU A 139 -8.21 2.64 4.46
C LEU A 139 -9.03 3.70 5.20
N ALA A 140 -9.22 4.88 4.61
CA ALA A 140 -10.00 5.97 5.19
C ALA A 140 -11.49 5.64 5.34
N GLY A 141 -12.02 4.69 4.54
CA GLY A 141 -13.44 4.39 4.51
C GLY A 141 -14.26 5.45 3.77
N LEU A 142 -13.64 6.12 2.78
CA LEU A 142 -14.32 7.11 1.95
C LEU A 142 -15.07 6.43 0.81
N PHE A 143 -16.38 6.64 0.72
CA PHE A 143 -17.32 6.04 -0.24
C PHE A 143 -17.56 4.54 -0.09
N ASN A 144 -16.56 3.77 0.35
CA ASN A 144 -16.65 2.34 0.63
C ASN A 144 -16.22 2.03 2.07
N LYS A 145 -16.45 0.79 2.49
CA LYS A 145 -15.99 0.31 3.80
C LYS A 145 -14.47 0.42 3.91
N ALA A 146 -13.99 0.78 5.11
CA ALA A 146 -12.57 0.86 5.39
C ALA A 146 -11.93 -0.54 5.32
N THR A 147 -10.95 -0.70 4.43
CA THR A 147 -10.27 -1.97 4.15
C THR A 147 -8.78 -1.80 3.93
N PHE A 148 -8.07 -2.91 4.09
CA PHE A 148 -6.72 -3.10 3.57
C PHE A 148 -6.55 -4.56 3.15
N ALA A 149 -5.46 -4.91 2.46
CA ALA A 149 -5.19 -6.28 2.05
C ALA A 149 -3.97 -6.87 2.76
N LEU A 150 -4.02 -8.19 2.98
CA LEU A 150 -2.90 -9.01 3.37
C LEU A 150 -2.56 -9.92 2.22
N TYR A 151 -1.31 -9.92 1.76
CA TYR A 151 -0.83 -10.81 0.71
C TYR A 151 0.20 -11.77 1.28
N ASP A 152 -0.03 -13.06 1.06
CA ASP A 152 0.92 -14.11 1.43
C ASP A 152 1.78 -14.48 0.21
N ILE A 153 3.09 -14.25 0.33
CA ILE A 153 4.08 -14.42 -0.72
C ILE A 153 4.20 -15.90 -1.16
N GLU A 154 4.11 -16.83 -0.20
CA GLU A 154 4.33 -18.26 -0.45
C GLU A 154 3.13 -18.89 -1.16
N THR A 155 1.93 -18.59 -0.67
CA THR A 155 0.68 -19.15 -1.20
C THR A 155 0.09 -18.33 -2.36
N LYS A 156 0.64 -17.14 -2.63
CA LYS A 156 0.16 -16.17 -3.62
C LYS A 156 -1.31 -15.75 -3.43
N ASN A 157 -1.80 -15.88 -2.20
CA ASN A 157 -3.18 -15.56 -1.84
C ASN A 157 -3.27 -14.18 -1.19
N ALA A 158 -4.32 -13.44 -1.57
CA ALA A 158 -4.67 -12.19 -0.92
C ALA A 158 -5.93 -12.36 -0.06
N LYS A 159 -5.96 -11.64 1.06
CA LYS A 159 -7.13 -11.54 1.94
C LYS A 159 -7.45 -10.07 2.18
N LEU A 160 -8.68 -9.68 1.84
CA LEU A 160 -9.22 -8.38 2.22
C LEU A 160 -9.60 -8.39 3.70
N VAL A 161 -9.16 -7.38 4.43
CA VAL A 161 -9.49 -7.16 5.84
C VAL A 161 -10.38 -5.93 5.94
N LEU A 162 -11.57 -6.10 6.52
CA LEU A 162 -12.48 -5.00 6.84
C LEU A 162 -12.13 -4.49 8.24
N LEU A 163 -11.87 -3.18 8.36
CA LEU A 163 -11.49 -2.58 9.65
C LEU A 163 -12.58 -2.73 10.72
N GLU A 164 -13.86 -2.81 10.33
CA GLU A 164 -14.97 -3.03 11.28
C GLU A 164 -14.98 -4.43 11.92
N LYS A 165 -14.21 -5.39 11.38
CA LYS A 165 -14.18 -6.80 11.82
C LYS A 165 -12.95 -7.17 12.65
N ILE A 166 -12.08 -6.20 12.96
CA ILE A 166 -10.84 -6.40 13.71
C ILE A 166 -10.78 -5.51 14.95
#